data_AF-A0A7C8ZQD6-F1
#
_entry.id   AF-A0A7C8ZQD6-F1
#
_cell.length_a   1.000
_cell.length_b   1.000
_cell.length_c   1.000
_cell.angle_alpha   90.00
_cell.angle_beta   90.00
_cell.angle_gamma   90.00
#
_symmetry.space_group_name_H-M   'P 1'
#
loop_
_entity.id
_entity.type
_entity.pdbx_description
1 polymer ?
#
loop_
_entity_poly.entity_id
_entity_poly.type
_entity_poly.pdbx_seq_one_letter_code
_entity_poly.pdbx_strand_id
1 'polypeptide(L)'
;MLHYVGHSQGTLIALAAFSQWQLLDKVKSAGLLSPVAYLSRITSPLARDAVDNFLSELLYWSGLHQFEPRGQAVTSLLKEICKKPGIECTDLFTSFTGENCCLSTAIVNTFLEHEPQSTATKNMIHLAQMARDGTIAMYDYEDRDKNTQHYGHHAPPEYNLTNIPSDLPLFLAHGGRDDFLMLTMSSSCWTALEPMTLTSSSFSL
;
A
#
# COMPACT_ATOMS: atom_id res chain seq x y z
N MET A 1 4.52 -21.17 17.08
CA MET A 1 4.60 -20.49 15.78
C MET A 1 3.20 -20.38 15.18
N LEU A 2 2.94 -19.34 14.40
CA LEU A 2 1.65 -18.93 13.85
C LEU A 2 1.70 -18.96 12.32
N HIS A 3 0.54 -19.04 11.67
CA HIS A 3 0.41 -18.80 10.24
C HIS A 3 -0.08 -17.35 10.05
N TYR A 4 0.68 -16.53 9.35
CA TYR A 4 0.31 -15.14 9.05
C TYR A 4 -0.54 -15.10 7.78
N VAL A 5 -1.59 -14.26 7.77
CA VAL A 5 -2.31 -13.90 6.54
C VAL A 5 -2.46 -12.39 6.51
N GLY A 6 -1.92 -11.76 5.47
CA GLY A 6 -2.00 -10.32 5.25
C GLY A 6 -2.77 -10.01 3.98
N HIS A 7 -3.49 -8.89 3.98
CA HIS A 7 -4.15 -8.33 2.81
C HIS A 7 -3.71 -6.88 2.60
N SER A 8 -3.49 -6.46 1.35
CA SER A 8 -3.11 -5.09 0.99
C SER A 8 -1.93 -4.59 1.86
N GLN A 9 -2.03 -3.44 2.53
CA GLN A 9 -0.96 -2.91 3.39
C GLN A 9 -0.47 -3.91 4.48
N GLY A 10 -1.31 -4.87 4.91
CA GLY A 10 -0.86 -5.93 5.83
C GLY A 10 0.32 -6.74 5.27
N THR A 11 0.34 -6.99 3.95
CA THR A 11 1.45 -7.72 3.33
C THR A 11 2.73 -6.90 3.34
N LEU A 12 2.65 -5.58 3.13
CA LEU A 12 3.79 -4.66 3.19
C LEU A 12 4.42 -4.69 4.58
N ILE A 13 3.60 -4.67 5.64
CA ILE A 13 4.06 -4.78 7.03
C ILE A 13 4.81 -6.10 7.26
N ALA A 14 4.28 -7.21 6.73
CA ALA A 14 4.93 -8.52 6.84
C ALA A 14 6.26 -8.60 6.07
N LEU A 15 6.29 -8.14 4.81
CA LEU A 15 7.49 -8.08 3.98
C LEU A 15 8.58 -7.22 4.62
N ALA A 16 8.22 -6.04 5.13
CA ALA A 16 9.12 -5.15 5.87
C ALA A 16 9.70 -5.85 7.11
N ALA A 17 8.86 -6.48 7.94
CA ALA A 17 9.32 -7.22 9.13
C ALA A 17 10.26 -8.38 8.79
N PHE A 18 9.90 -9.23 7.82
CA PHE A 18 10.70 -10.38 7.42
C PHE A 18 12.05 -9.97 6.80
N SER A 19 12.09 -8.88 6.01
CA SER A 19 13.34 -8.35 5.43
C SER A 19 14.35 -7.82 6.48
N GLN A 20 13.85 -7.53 7.68
CA GLN A 20 14.62 -7.09 8.85
C GLN A 20 14.83 -8.23 9.86
N TRP A 21 14.60 -9.48 9.46
CA TRP A 21 14.70 -10.69 10.30
C TRP A 21 13.79 -10.69 11.53
N GLN A 22 12.73 -9.86 11.53
CA GLN A 22 11.77 -9.78 12.63
C GLN A 22 10.68 -10.85 12.48
N LEU A 23 10.18 -11.35 13.62
CA LEU A 23 9.06 -12.30 13.72
C LEU A 23 9.30 -13.70 13.12
N LEU A 24 10.47 -13.99 12.55
CA LEU A 24 10.81 -15.29 11.96
C LEU A 24 10.76 -16.46 12.96
N ASP A 25 11.03 -16.20 14.25
CA ASP A 25 10.87 -17.18 15.34
C ASP A 25 9.39 -17.48 15.69
N LYS A 26 8.47 -16.63 15.21
CA LYS A 26 7.04 -16.66 15.53
C LYS A 26 6.18 -17.13 14.36
N VAL A 27 6.62 -16.92 13.12
CA VAL A 27 5.85 -17.23 11.91
C VAL A 27 6.32 -18.52 11.26
N LYS A 28 5.39 -19.47 11.05
CA LYS A 28 5.63 -20.76 10.38
C LYS A 28 5.38 -20.69 8.86
N SER A 29 4.52 -19.79 8.41
CA SER A 29 4.27 -19.45 7.01
C SER A 29 3.52 -18.13 6.91
N ALA A 30 3.54 -17.49 5.73
CA ALA A 30 2.74 -16.31 5.44
C ALA A 30 1.98 -16.44 4.11
N GLY A 31 0.67 -16.14 4.13
CA GLY A 31 -0.13 -15.90 2.93
C GLY A 31 -0.32 -14.40 2.71
N LEU A 32 0.11 -13.90 1.56
CA LEU A 32 0.03 -12.48 1.20
C LEU A 32 -0.98 -12.33 0.04
N LEU A 33 -2.14 -11.75 0.36
CA LEU A 33 -3.28 -11.58 -0.54
C LEU A 33 -3.31 -10.15 -1.06
N SER A 34 -3.29 -9.97 -2.38
CA SER A 34 -3.05 -8.69 -3.05
C SER A 34 -1.86 -7.95 -2.39
N PRO A 35 -0.61 -8.40 -2.64
CA PRO A 35 0.54 -7.89 -1.93
C PRO A 35 0.97 -6.49 -2.39
N VAL A 36 1.02 -5.56 -1.44
CA VAL A 36 1.59 -4.21 -1.61
C VAL A 36 3.11 -4.25 -1.42
N ALA A 37 3.85 -3.72 -2.39
CA ALA A 37 5.31 -3.65 -2.39
C ALA A 37 5.78 -2.39 -3.13
N TYR A 38 6.18 -2.51 -4.39
CA TYR A 38 6.67 -1.39 -5.21
C TYR A 38 5.51 -0.59 -5.84
N LEU A 39 5.27 0.60 -5.32
CA LEU A 39 4.12 1.45 -5.67
C LEU A 39 4.33 2.37 -6.89
N SER A 40 5.40 2.19 -7.67
CA SER A 40 5.77 3.09 -8.78
C SER A 40 4.79 3.11 -9.97
N ARG A 41 3.88 2.14 -10.08
CA ARG A 41 2.96 1.98 -11.23
C ARG A 41 1.49 2.23 -10.86
N ILE A 42 1.22 3.38 -10.26
CA ILE A 42 -0.16 3.87 -10.09
C ILE A 42 -0.73 4.26 -11.46
N THR A 43 -1.79 3.57 -11.87
CA THR A 43 -2.53 3.70 -13.14
C THR A 43 -3.62 4.78 -13.03
N SER A 44 -4.62 4.58 -12.18
CA SER A 44 -4.78 5.44 -11.00
C SER A 44 -4.91 6.96 -11.16
N PRO A 45 -5.65 7.62 -12.08
CA PRO A 45 -5.69 9.08 -12.13
C PRO A 45 -6.11 9.73 -10.80
N LEU A 46 -7.11 9.15 -10.12
CA LEU A 46 -7.54 9.56 -8.78
C LEU A 46 -6.44 9.37 -7.74
N ALA A 47 -5.81 8.18 -7.71
CA ALA A 47 -4.80 7.85 -6.71
C ALA A 47 -3.44 8.52 -6.96
N ARG A 48 -3.06 8.74 -8.22
CA ARG A 48 -1.86 9.45 -8.65
C ARG A 48 -1.94 10.89 -8.19
N ASP A 49 -3.07 11.55 -8.49
CA ASP A 49 -3.32 12.90 -8.04
C ASP A 49 -3.36 12.96 -6.50
N ALA A 50 -4.01 12.02 -5.82
CA ALA A 50 -4.01 11.96 -4.35
C ALA A 50 -2.58 11.84 -3.75
N VAL A 51 -1.72 10.98 -4.31
CA VAL A 51 -0.30 10.89 -3.93
C VAL A 51 0.43 12.22 -4.14
N ASP A 52 0.22 12.86 -5.29
CA ASP A 52 0.88 14.11 -5.62
C ASP A 52 0.39 15.27 -4.72
N ASN A 53 -0.87 15.26 -4.25
CA ASN A 53 -1.39 16.20 -3.23
C ASN A 53 -0.80 15.95 -1.84
N PHE A 54 -0.69 14.69 -1.38
CA PHE A 54 -0.09 14.39 -0.07
C PHE A 54 1.35 14.89 0.05
N LEU A 55 2.09 14.88 -1.07
CA LEU A 55 3.49 15.30 -1.14
C LEU A 55 3.62 16.81 -1.35
N SER A 56 2.81 17.42 -2.21
CA SER A 56 2.84 18.87 -2.46
C SER A 56 2.28 19.70 -1.29
N GLU A 57 1.30 19.17 -0.55
CA GLU A 57 0.73 19.80 0.64
C GLU A 57 1.25 19.20 1.96
N LEU A 58 2.47 18.64 1.96
CA LEU A 58 3.03 17.91 3.10
C LEU A 58 2.93 18.66 4.44
N LEU A 59 3.13 19.99 4.45
CA LEU A 59 3.00 20.82 5.67
C LEU A 59 1.58 20.85 6.23
N TYR A 60 0.55 20.81 5.37
CA TYR A 60 -0.85 20.73 5.78
C TYR A 60 -1.17 19.33 6.30
N TRP A 61 -0.83 18.28 5.53
CA TRP A 61 -1.13 16.89 5.90
C TRP A 61 -0.37 16.44 7.16
N SER A 62 0.88 16.86 7.36
CA SER A 62 1.63 16.56 8.60
C SER A 62 1.09 17.29 9.84
N GLY A 63 0.33 18.37 9.66
CA GLY A 63 -0.44 19.04 10.72
C GLY A 63 -1.69 18.27 11.16
N LEU A 64 -2.17 17.31 10.37
CA LEU A 64 -3.30 16.45 10.70
C LEU A 64 -2.79 15.13 11.27
N HIS A 65 -3.13 14.78 12.51
CA HIS A 65 -2.64 13.53 13.12
C HIS A 65 -3.36 12.27 12.61
N GLN A 66 -4.66 12.38 12.31
CA GLN A 66 -5.51 11.29 11.84
C GLN A 66 -6.01 11.58 10.42
N PHE A 67 -5.83 10.61 9.54
CA PHE A 67 -6.51 10.55 8.26
C PHE A 67 -7.84 9.83 8.47
N GLU A 68 -8.91 10.61 8.51
CA GLU A 68 -10.29 10.12 8.53
C GLU A 68 -10.85 10.19 7.09
N PRO A 69 -11.11 9.05 6.42
CA PRO A 69 -11.51 9.07 5.00
C PRO A 69 -12.82 9.81 4.71
N ARG A 70 -13.75 9.81 5.68
CA ARG A 70 -15.02 10.56 5.62
C ARG A 70 -14.94 11.96 6.25
N GLY A 71 -13.77 12.34 6.75
CA GLY A 71 -13.52 13.61 7.40
C GLY A 71 -13.49 14.78 6.41
N GLN A 72 -13.59 16.00 6.94
CA GLN A 72 -13.68 17.21 6.12
C GLN A 72 -12.44 17.42 5.22
N ALA A 73 -11.23 17.15 5.72
CA ALA A 73 -10.00 17.31 4.94
C ALA A 73 -9.98 16.42 3.69
N VAL A 74 -10.30 15.14 3.85
CA VAL A 74 -10.32 14.15 2.76
C VAL A 74 -11.47 14.42 1.79
N THR A 75 -12.64 14.79 2.31
CA THR A 75 -13.80 15.16 1.48
C THR A 75 -13.52 16.42 0.64
N SER A 76 -12.79 17.40 1.19
CA SER A 76 -12.38 18.61 0.47
C SER A 76 -11.32 18.29 -0.59
N LEU A 77 -10.31 17.48 -0.24
CA LEU A 77 -9.31 17.00 -1.21
C LEU A 77 -10.00 16.31 -2.39
N LEU A 78 -10.82 15.28 -2.13
CA LEU A 78 -11.54 14.54 -3.17
C LEU A 78 -12.36 15.49 -4.06
N LYS A 79 -13.06 16.49 -3.49
CA LYS A 79 -13.81 17.48 -4.28
C LYS A 79 -12.95 18.30 -5.23
N GLU A 80 -11.69 18.60 -4.91
CA GLU A 80 -10.80 19.30 -5.83
C GLU A 80 -10.19 18.34 -6.87
N ILE A 81 -9.83 17.12 -6.47
CA ILE A 81 -9.33 16.09 -7.41
C ILE A 81 -10.41 15.75 -8.45
N CYS A 82 -11.64 15.50 -8.04
CA CYS A 82 -12.77 15.14 -8.91
C CYS A 82 -13.25 16.26 -9.85
N LYS A 83 -12.71 17.48 -9.76
CA LYS A 83 -12.92 18.55 -10.76
C LYS A 83 -11.95 18.47 -11.92
N LYS A 84 -10.86 17.70 -11.81
CA LYS A 84 -9.82 17.61 -12.83
C LYS A 84 -10.31 16.76 -14.01
N PRO A 85 -10.05 17.18 -15.26
CA PRO A 85 -10.51 16.44 -16.43
C PRO A 85 -9.84 15.06 -16.50
N GLY A 86 -10.64 14.02 -16.76
CA GLY A 86 -10.18 12.64 -16.84
C GLY A 86 -10.14 11.87 -15.52
N ILE A 87 -10.58 12.47 -14.41
CA ILE A 87 -10.79 11.75 -13.14
C ILE A 87 -12.27 11.43 -12.99
N GLU A 88 -12.57 10.13 -12.85
CA GLU A 88 -13.91 9.62 -12.51
C GLU A 88 -14.01 9.48 -10.97
N CYS A 89 -15.15 9.85 -10.40
CA CYS A 89 -15.41 9.79 -8.96
C CYS A 89 -16.85 9.38 -8.59
N THR A 90 -17.69 8.99 -9.56
CA THR A 90 -19.05 8.52 -9.26
C THR A 90 -19.05 7.15 -8.58
N ASP A 91 -18.08 6.29 -8.90
CA ASP A 91 -17.79 5.07 -8.13
C ASP A 91 -16.36 5.11 -7.57
N LEU A 92 -16.22 5.74 -6.40
CA LEU A 92 -14.95 5.77 -5.65
C LEU A 92 -14.44 4.36 -5.28
N PHE A 93 -15.34 3.38 -5.07
CA PHE A 93 -14.93 2.03 -4.69
C PHE A 93 -14.25 1.34 -5.86
N THR A 94 -14.91 1.30 -7.03
CA THR A 94 -14.32 0.80 -8.27
C THR A 94 -13.07 1.60 -8.69
N SER A 95 -13.06 2.91 -8.43
CA SER A 95 -11.88 3.78 -8.67
C SER A 95 -10.67 3.46 -7.78
N PHE A 96 -10.87 2.70 -6.70
CA PHE A 96 -9.82 2.23 -5.80
C PHE A 96 -9.56 0.72 -5.88
N THR A 97 -10.53 -0.12 -6.23
CA THR A 97 -10.38 -1.59 -6.28
C THR A 97 -10.31 -2.19 -7.69
N GLY A 98 -10.55 -1.39 -8.73
CA GLY A 98 -10.81 -1.90 -10.08
C GLY A 98 -12.22 -2.45 -10.25
N GLU A 99 -12.59 -2.80 -11.49
CA GLU A 99 -13.90 -3.36 -11.83
C GLU A 99 -14.15 -4.71 -11.15
N ASN A 100 -15.30 -4.84 -10.50
CA ASN A 100 -15.68 -6.04 -9.78
C ASN A 100 -16.79 -6.81 -10.50
N CYS A 101 -16.48 -8.00 -11.00
CA CYS A 101 -17.43 -8.91 -11.64
C CYS A 101 -18.44 -9.56 -10.68
N CYS A 102 -18.11 -9.62 -9.38
CA CYS A 102 -18.40 -10.82 -8.61
C CYS A 102 -18.96 -10.55 -7.20
N LEU A 103 -18.87 -9.32 -6.68
CA LEU A 103 -19.65 -8.88 -5.52
C LEU A 103 -20.90 -8.11 -5.98
N SER A 104 -22.03 -8.34 -5.30
CA SER A 104 -23.23 -7.53 -5.54
C SER A 104 -23.10 -6.16 -4.88
N THR A 105 -23.72 -5.14 -5.49
CA THR A 105 -23.73 -3.76 -4.98
C THR A 105 -24.27 -3.68 -3.54
N ALA A 106 -25.18 -4.57 -3.14
CA ALA A 106 -25.68 -4.65 -1.77
C ALA A 106 -24.56 -5.00 -0.76
N ILE A 107 -23.70 -5.98 -1.08
CA ILE A 107 -22.57 -6.36 -0.22
C ILE A 107 -21.54 -5.23 -0.16
N VAL A 108 -21.24 -4.60 -1.31
CA VAL A 108 -20.32 -3.46 -1.38
C VAL A 108 -20.83 -2.29 -0.54
N ASN A 109 -22.13 -1.97 -0.61
CA ASN A 109 -22.72 -0.90 0.19
C ASN A 109 -22.65 -1.19 1.70
N THR A 110 -23.00 -2.40 2.15
CA THR A 110 -22.88 -2.79 3.58
C THR A 110 -21.43 -2.77 4.06
N PHE A 111 -20.46 -3.10 3.21
CA PHE A 111 -19.04 -2.94 3.52
C PHE A 111 -18.67 -1.44 3.67
N LEU A 112 -19.09 -0.61 2.71
CA LEU A 112 -18.87 0.85 2.70
C LEU A 112 -19.66 1.62 3.78
N GLU A 113 -20.59 1.00 4.51
CA GLU A 113 -21.17 1.60 5.72
C GLU A 113 -20.14 1.64 6.86
N HIS A 114 -19.28 0.63 6.97
CA HIS A 114 -18.27 0.48 8.02
C HIS A 114 -16.85 0.84 7.59
N GLU A 115 -16.54 0.81 6.30
CA GLU A 115 -15.21 1.08 5.73
C GLU A 115 -15.22 2.33 4.83
N PRO A 116 -14.06 2.95 4.55
CA PRO A 116 -12.75 2.66 5.11
C PRO A 116 -12.54 3.27 6.51
N GLN A 117 -11.91 2.50 7.40
CA GLN A 117 -11.47 2.94 8.73
C GLN A 117 -10.37 4.01 8.69
N SER A 118 -10.22 4.75 9.79
CA SER A 118 -9.18 5.79 9.93
C SER A 118 -7.78 5.21 10.13
N THR A 119 -6.76 5.96 9.72
CA THR A 119 -5.34 5.67 9.99
C THR A 119 -4.59 6.94 10.40
N ALA A 120 -3.31 6.85 10.76
CA ALA A 120 -2.48 8.04 10.98
C ALA A 120 -2.17 8.72 9.63
N THR A 121 -2.24 10.05 9.53
CA THR A 121 -1.94 10.74 8.25
C THR A 121 -0.51 10.47 7.78
N LYS A 122 0.42 10.29 8.72
CA LYS A 122 1.79 9.85 8.45
C LYS A 122 1.86 8.55 7.64
N ASN A 123 0.92 7.63 7.81
CA ASN A 123 0.81 6.40 7.03
C ASN A 123 0.47 6.69 5.56
N MET A 124 -0.47 7.61 5.30
CA MET A 124 -0.84 8.00 3.93
C MET A 124 0.31 8.74 3.23
N ILE A 125 1.01 9.63 3.94
CA ILE A 125 2.22 10.30 3.45
C ILE A 125 3.31 9.26 3.13
N HIS A 126 3.50 8.24 3.98
CA HIS A 126 4.49 7.17 3.74
C HIS A 126 4.18 6.38 2.46
N LEU A 127 2.92 6.02 2.26
CA LEU A 127 2.45 5.34 1.06
C LEU A 127 2.64 6.21 -0.19
N ALA A 128 2.43 7.53 -0.07
CA ALA A 128 2.70 8.49 -1.14
C ALA A 128 4.21 8.60 -1.47
N GLN A 129 5.10 8.60 -0.47
CA GLN A 129 6.56 8.58 -0.68
C GLN A 129 7.01 7.33 -1.44
N MET A 130 6.59 6.13 -1.00
CA MET A 130 6.88 4.88 -1.72
C MET A 130 6.31 4.86 -3.15
N ALA A 131 5.19 5.55 -3.41
CA ALA A 131 4.59 5.71 -4.73
C ALA A 131 5.23 6.80 -5.62
N ARG A 132 5.98 7.74 -5.03
CA ARG A 132 6.85 8.69 -5.73
C ARG A 132 8.17 8.03 -6.10
N ASP A 133 8.84 7.46 -5.10
CA ASP A 133 10.23 6.99 -5.21
C ASP A 133 10.32 5.60 -5.84
N GLY A 134 9.23 4.83 -5.79
CA GLY A 134 9.16 3.50 -6.38
C GLY A 134 9.97 2.44 -5.62
N THR A 135 10.30 2.72 -4.36
CA THR A 135 11.06 1.87 -3.44
C THR A 135 10.18 1.41 -2.27
N ILE A 136 10.70 0.49 -1.47
CA ILE A 136 10.08 0.08 -0.21
C ILE A 136 11.00 0.59 0.89
N ALA A 137 10.76 1.81 1.37
CA ALA A 137 11.64 2.50 2.31
C ALA A 137 10.99 2.72 3.68
N MET A 138 11.80 3.02 4.69
CA MET A 138 11.30 3.67 5.91
C MET A 138 10.72 5.06 5.59
N TYR A 139 9.97 5.63 6.53
CA TYR A 139 9.34 6.94 6.35
C TYR A 139 10.38 8.05 6.15
N ASP A 140 10.27 8.84 5.08
CA ASP A 140 11.11 10.03 4.93
C ASP A 140 10.50 11.18 5.75
N TYR A 141 11.29 11.78 6.65
CA TYR A 141 10.87 12.99 7.36
C TYR A 141 10.96 14.26 6.51
N GLU A 142 11.44 14.14 5.26
CA GLU A 142 11.69 15.22 4.28
C GLU A 142 12.62 16.29 4.88
N ASP A 143 13.48 15.83 5.79
CA ASP A 143 14.38 16.60 6.66
C ASP A 143 15.55 15.68 7.03
N ARG A 144 16.76 16.08 6.59
CA ARG A 144 17.97 15.26 6.74
C ARG A 144 18.39 15.07 8.19
N ASP A 145 18.11 16.03 9.06
CA ASP A 145 18.51 15.95 10.47
C ASP A 145 17.53 15.06 11.24
N LYS A 146 16.23 15.12 10.93
CA LYS A 146 15.24 14.16 11.46
C LYS A 146 15.51 12.74 10.97
N ASN A 147 15.80 12.54 9.68
CA ASN A 147 16.20 11.22 9.17
C ASN A 147 17.46 10.71 9.90
N THR A 148 18.46 11.57 10.11
CA THR A 148 19.68 11.20 10.85
C THR A 148 19.39 10.87 12.31
N GLN A 149 18.47 11.58 12.97
CA GLN A 149 18.01 11.29 14.34
C GLN A 149 17.28 9.95 14.45
N HIS A 150 16.48 9.58 13.44
CA HIS A 150 15.68 8.35 13.45
C HIS A 150 16.44 7.11 12.95
N TYR A 151 17.36 7.28 12.00
CA TYR A 151 17.97 6.18 11.23
C TYR A 151 19.50 6.17 11.24
N GLY A 152 20.16 7.22 11.75
CA GLY A 152 21.61 7.40 11.61
C GLY A 152 22.08 7.78 10.20
N HIS A 153 21.14 7.98 9.27
CA HIS A 153 21.39 8.24 7.84
C HIS A 153 20.53 9.42 7.35
N HIS A 154 21.03 10.18 6.38
CA HIS A 154 20.31 11.34 5.83
C HIS A 154 19.08 10.98 5.00
N ALA A 155 19.06 9.78 4.42
CA ALA A 155 17.94 9.21 3.67
C ALA A 155 17.36 8.01 4.46
N PRO A 156 16.05 7.75 4.37
CA PRO A 156 15.45 6.58 5.00
C PRO A 156 16.03 5.28 4.42
N PRO A 157 16.36 4.27 5.23
CA PRO A 157 16.80 2.96 4.75
C PRO A 157 15.73 2.24 3.93
N GLU A 158 16.17 1.51 2.90
CA GLU A 158 15.30 0.61 2.11
C GLU A 158 15.19 -0.79 2.73
N TYR A 159 13.99 -1.37 2.66
CA TYR A 159 13.70 -2.74 3.05
C TYR A 159 14.12 -3.71 1.93
N ASN A 160 15.33 -4.26 2.04
CA ASN A 160 15.82 -5.24 1.07
C ASN A 160 15.06 -6.57 1.17
N LEU A 161 14.06 -6.78 0.32
CA LEU A 161 13.25 -8.02 0.30
C LEU A 161 14.08 -9.28 0.05
N THR A 162 15.27 -9.19 -0.56
CA THR A 162 16.16 -10.36 -0.76
C THR A 162 16.75 -10.90 0.55
N ASN A 163 16.63 -10.16 1.66
CA ASN A 163 16.98 -10.62 3.00
C ASN A 163 15.94 -11.59 3.60
N ILE A 164 14.74 -11.71 3.02
CA ILE A 164 13.71 -12.62 3.53
C ILE A 164 14.25 -14.07 3.38
N PRO A 165 14.19 -14.91 4.43
CA PRO A 165 14.74 -16.26 4.34
C PRO A 165 13.97 -17.12 3.33
N SER A 166 14.70 -17.83 2.46
CA SER A 166 14.10 -18.72 1.45
C SER A 166 13.44 -19.97 2.03
N ASP A 167 13.68 -20.28 3.30
CA ASP A 167 13.00 -21.35 4.04
C ASP A 167 11.71 -20.90 4.72
N LEU A 168 11.37 -19.60 4.71
CA LEU A 168 10.07 -19.09 5.16
C LEU A 168 9.00 -19.40 4.10
N PRO A 169 7.99 -20.24 4.39
CA PRO A 169 6.95 -20.59 3.42
C PRO A 169 6.06 -19.38 3.07
N LEU A 170 6.21 -18.84 1.86
CA LEU A 170 5.36 -17.78 1.32
C LEU A 170 4.35 -18.32 0.29
N PHE A 171 3.10 -17.89 0.43
CA PHE A 171 2.05 -18.02 -0.58
C PHE A 171 1.63 -16.63 -1.02
N LEU A 172 1.64 -16.37 -2.33
CA LEU A 172 1.22 -15.10 -2.93
C LEU A 172 0.00 -15.31 -3.82
N ALA A 173 -1.01 -14.45 -3.67
CA ALA A 173 -2.16 -14.38 -4.56
C ALA A 173 -2.48 -12.93 -4.88
N HIS A 174 -2.80 -12.62 -6.13
CA HIS A 174 -3.24 -11.31 -6.60
C HIS A 174 -4.35 -11.46 -7.63
N GLY A 175 -5.16 -10.42 -7.82
CA GLY A 175 -6.16 -10.38 -8.88
C GLY A 175 -5.52 -10.12 -10.25
N GLY A 176 -6.08 -10.71 -11.32
CA GLY A 176 -5.69 -10.39 -12.70
C GLY A 176 -6.21 -9.03 -13.20
N ARG A 177 -7.23 -8.47 -12.54
CA ARG A 177 -7.80 -7.12 -12.78
C ARG A 177 -7.66 -6.21 -11.55
N ASP A 178 -6.62 -6.43 -10.76
CA ASP A 178 -6.29 -5.59 -9.59
C ASP A 178 -5.64 -4.27 -10.11
N ASP A 179 -6.42 -3.56 -10.93
CA ASP A 179 -5.88 -2.61 -11.91
C ASP A 179 -5.57 -1.24 -11.30
N PHE A 180 -6.17 -0.86 -10.16
CA PHE A 180 -6.39 0.56 -9.83
C PHE A 180 -6.09 1.05 -8.39
N LEU A 181 -5.45 0.25 -7.53
CA LEU A 181 -4.59 0.74 -6.44
C LEU A 181 -3.49 -0.28 -6.17
N MET A 182 -2.25 0.19 -5.94
CA MET A 182 -1.16 -0.48 -5.19
C MET A 182 -0.73 -1.94 -5.51
N LEU A 183 -1.44 -2.67 -6.36
CA LEU A 183 -1.59 -4.13 -6.23
C LEU A 183 -1.22 -4.95 -7.46
N THR A 184 -0.63 -4.30 -8.48
CA THR A 184 0.29 -5.07 -9.32
C THR A 184 1.53 -5.39 -8.49
N MET A 185 1.77 -6.68 -8.25
CA MET A 185 3.13 -7.14 -8.03
C MET A 185 3.95 -6.63 -9.22
N SER A 186 4.78 -5.62 -9.01
CA SER A 186 5.71 -5.20 -10.05
C SER A 186 6.57 -6.41 -10.43
N SER A 187 7.04 -6.48 -11.67
CA SER A 187 7.97 -7.54 -12.08
C SER A 187 9.18 -7.64 -11.15
N SER A 188 9.60 -6.52 -10.55
CA SER A 188 10.65 -6.46 -9.52
C SER A 188 10.24 -7.10 -8.19
N CYS A 189 8.98 -6.94 -7.75
CA CYS A 189 8.44 -7.66 -6.58
C CYS A 189 8.43 -9.16 -6.84
N TRP A 190 7.97 -9.56 -8.04
CA TRP A 190 7.96 -10.96 -8.46
C TRP A 190 9.36 -11.56 -8.43
N THR A 191 10.32 -10.98 -9.16
CA THR A 191 11.70 -11.48 -9.21
C THR A 191 12.39 -11.51 -7.82
N ALA A 192 12.00 -10.63 -6.89
CA ALA A 192 12.55 -10.64 -5.53
C ALA A 192 11.98 -11.76 -4.64
N LEU A 193 10.73 -12.20 -4.89
CA LEU A 193 10.02 -13.19 -4.05
C LEU A 193 9.88 -14.59 -4.70
N GLU A 194 10.07 -14.69 -6.02
CA GLU A 194 10.04 -15.92 -6.81
C GLU A 194 10.93 -17.07 -6.26
N PRO A 195 12.13 -16.82 -5.67
CA PRO A 195 12.91 -17.87 -5.02
C PRO A 195 12.29 -18.43 -3.72
N MET A 196 11.24 -17.80 -3.19
CA MET A 196 10.67 -18.03 -1.85
C MET A 196 9.21 -18.53 -1.92
N THR A 197 8.59 -18.50 -3.09
CA THR A 197 7.20 -18.97 -3.29
C THR A 197 7.13 -20.48 -3.45
N LEU A 198 6.46 -21.17 -2.52
CA LEU A 198 6.24 -22.62 -2.63
C LEU A 198 5.19 -22.98 -3.69
N THR A 199 4.17 -22.13 -3.84
CA THR A 199 3.19 -22.17 -4.92
C THR A 199 2.70 -20.75 -5.21
N SER A 200 2.40 -20.46 -6.47
CA SER A 200 1.79 -19.21 -6.91
C SER A 200 0.51 -19.49 -7.69
N SER A 201 -0.54 -18.72 -7.43
CA SER A 201 -1.79 -18.80 -8.18
C SER A 201 -2.24 -17.41 -8.57
N SER A 202 -2.09 -17.09 -9.86
CA SER A 202 -2.71 -15.90 -10.45
C SER A 202 -4.18 -16.24 -10.71
N PHE A 203 -5.08 -15.54 -10.02
CA PHE A 203 -6.52 -15.76 -10.16
C PHE A 203 -7.10 -14.76 -11.16
N SER A 204 -7.44 -15.27 -12.34
CA SER A 204 -8.28 -14.55 -13.29
C SER A 204 -9.74 -14.67 -12.86
N LEU A 205 -10.29 -13.57 -12.33
CA LEU A 205 -11.74 -13.31 -12.22
C LEU A 205 -12.15 -12.37 -13.36
#